data_AF-A0A2V4ACB7-F1
#
_entry.id   AF-A0A2V4ACB7-F1
#
_cell.length_a   1.000
_cell.length_b   1.000
_cell.length_c   1.000
_cell.angle_alpha   90.00
_cell.angle_beta   90.00
_cell.angle_gamma   90.00
#
_symmetry.space_group_name_H-M   'P 1'
#
loop_
_entity.id
_entity.type
_entity.pdbx_description
1 polymer ?
#
loop_
_entity_poly.entity_id
_entity_poly.type
_entity_poly.pdbx_seq_one_letter_code
_entity_poly.pdbx_strand_id
1 'polypeptide(L)'
;MPPTDPAPFLAAVIGASAGLVAIIGGLLVNRFIGLDSEQQGAQRILDDAISRRGLVKQRADQTAKALRDFEAHDFLDDDDVFDGIAQGKIKAAAIRPLGAPTDLTDDELQPYLDDLVAEYARVRATIDTRFPSAEDGSVDDWKDRLDAWDEYFRERFEPEASAWPALWEHAYVDVIKERLHDARHHERELRHADMASQGGHVGDPPVKTPYDPSADPAQPDKDEAGGGIFGSHYLLTTPSPAVRNFRPSDVHERIRLKEANARAQQQLEDVDHEVLRLRQDRDRIVRPDSQIWVALGVLSYPTVVGIALPAITLSQGPTAFTPWIRCQALLFVSVLLVLLGYMVYLAGRLHRRGRTASHDPVNGAAPTNRAS
;
A
#
# COMPACT_ATOMS: atom_id res chain seq x y z
N MET A 1 -19.74 69.56 -63.28
CA MET A 1 -18.76 69.09 -62.28
C MET A 1 -18.23 67.75 -62.76
N PRO A 2 -16.91 67.57 -62.91
CA PRO A 2 -16.35 66.28 -63.28
C PRO A 2 -16.75 65.22 -62.24
N PRO A 3 -17.16 64.00 -62.66
CA PRO A 3 -17.48 62.93 -61.73
C PRO A 3 -16.25 62.63 -60.87
N THR A 4 -16.43 62.62 -59.55
CA THR A 4 -15.37 62.30 -58.60
C THR A 4 -15.05 60.80 -58.70
N ASP A 5 -13.80 60.48 -58.99
CA ASP A 5 -13.28 59.11 -59.05
C ASP A 5 -13.30 58.47 -57.64
N PRO A 6 -14.02 57.35 -57.43
CA PRO A 6 -14.06 56.65 -56.14
C PRO A 6 -12.83 55.79 -55.85
N ALA A 7 -11.95 55.53 -56.83
CA ALA A 7 -10.84 54.59 -56.68
C ALA A 7 -9.85 54.96 -55.55
N PRO A 8 -9.41 56.22 -55.38
CA PRO A 8 -8.53 56.60 -54.28
C PRO A 8 -9.16 56.36 -52.89
N PHE A 9 -10.47 56.55 -52.76
CA PHE A 9 -11.20 56.31 -51.51
C PHE A 9 -11.25 54.82 -51.17
N LEU A 10 -11.61 53.97 -52.13
CA LEU A 10 -11.65 52.52 -51.92
C LEU A 10 -10.25 51.96 -51.60
N ALA A 11 -9.21 52.45 -52.27
CA ALA A 11 -7.83 52.08 -51.98
C ALA A 11 -7.41 52.46 -50.55
N ALA A 12 -7.78 53.67 -50.09
CA ALA A 12 -7.51 54.11 -48.72
C ALA A 12 -8.25 53.25 -47.68
N VAL A 13 -9.51 52.89 -47.93
CA VAL A 13 -10.29 51.98 -47.07
C VAL A 13 -9.63 50.61 -46.96
N ILE A 14 -9.25 50.01 -48.10
CA ILE A 14 -8.56 48.71 -48.14
C ILE A 14 -7.25 48.78 -47.34
N GLY A 15 -6.43 49.81 -47.58
CA GLY A 15 -5.16 49.99 -46.89
C GLY A 15 -5.31 50.15 -45.37
N ALA A 16 -6.26 50.98 -44.93
CA ALA A 16 -6.55 51.18 -43.51
C ALA A 16 -7.09 49.91 -42.85
N SER A 17 -8.00 49.19 -43.50
CA SER A 17 -8.52 47.91 -42.99
C SER A 17 -7.44 46.84 -42.91
N ALA A 18 -6.57 46.73 -43.92
CA ALA A 18 -5.46 45.79 -43.93
C ALA A 18 -4.48 46.07 -42.79
N GLY A 19 -4.10 47.34 -42.59
CA GLY A 19 -3.22 47.74 -41.48
C GLY A 19 -3.82 47.40 -40.10
N LEU A 20 -5.12 47.66 -39.92
CA LEU A 20 -5.81 47.35 -38.67
C LEU A 20 -5.87 45.84 -38.41
N VAL A 21 -6.27 45.05 -39.42
CA VAL A 21 -6.33 43.58 -39.33
C VAL A 21 -4.95 43.01 -39.03
N ALA A 22 -3.89 43.55 -39.63
CA ALA A 22 -2.52 43.10 -39.38
C ALA A 22 -2.09 43.34 -37.93
N ILE A 23 -2.38 44.51 -37.35
CA ILE A 23 -2.03 44.83 -35.95
C ILE A 23 -2.79 43.91 -34.99
N ILE A 24 -4.12 43.81 -35.15
CA ILE A 24 -4.96 43.00 -34.27
C ILE A 24 -4.66 41.51 -34.43
N GLY A 25 -4.49 41.05 -35.67
CA GLY A 25 -4.08 39.69 -35.99
C GLY A 25 -2.75 39.33 -35.35
N GLY A 26 -1.74 40.20 -35.45
CA GLY A 26 -0.44 40.01 -34.82
C GLY A 26 -0.53 39.90 -33.29
N LEU A 27 -1.33 40.75 -32.64
CA LEU A 27 -1.56 40.69 -31.20
C LEU A 27 -2.26 39.39 -30.76
N LEU A 28 -3.26 38.93 -31.52
CA LEU A 28 -3.98 37.70 -31.22
C LEU A 28 -3.11 36.45 -31.41
N VAL A 29 -2.30 36.41 -32.47
CA VAL A 29 -1.33 35.32 -32.68
C VAL A 29 -0.31 35.30 -31.55
N ASN A 30 0.25 36.45 -31.16
CA ASN A 30 1.19 36.51 -30.02
C ASN A 30 0.54 36.02 -28.72
N ARG A 31 -0.72 36.45 -28.44
CA ARG A 31 -1.44 35.98 -27.27
C ARG A 31 -1.73 34.48 -27.31
N PHE A 32 -2.07 33.95 -28.49
CA PHE A 32 -2.31 32.52 -28.69
C PHE A 32 -1.05 31.71 -28.41
N ILE A 33 0.09 32.11 -28.97
CA ILE A 33 1.38 31.45 -28.70
C ILE A 33 1.74 31.52 -27.21
N GLY A 34 1.48 32.66 -26.56
CA GLY A 34 1.69 32.80 -25.11
C GLY A 34 0.82 31.82 -24.30
N LEU A 35 -0.46 31.71 -24.62
CA LEU A 35 -1.38 30.78 -23.96
C LEU A 35 -1.00 29.32 -24.20
N ASP A 36 -0.60 28.95 -25.42
CA ASP A 36 -0.16 27.59 -25.74
C ASP A 36 1.12 27.23 -24.95
N SER A 37 2.08 28.16 -24.87
CA SER A 37 3.29 28.00 -24.06
C SER A 37 2.97 27.86 -22.55
N GLU A 38 2.04 28.67 -22.03
CA GLU A 38 1.55 28.56 -20.65
C GLU A 38 0.88 27.19 -20.38
N GLN A 39 0.05 26.70 -21.32
CA GLN A 39 -0.59 25.39 -21.24
C GLN A 39 0.43 24.25 -21.26
N GLN A 40 1.41 24.30 -22.16
CA GLN A 40 2.47 23.31 -22.23
C GLN A 40 3.32 23.32 -20.95
N GLY A 41 3.63 24.50 -20.40
CA GLY A 41 4.32 24.62 -19.13
C GLY A 41 3.54 23.99 -17.97
N ALA A 42 2.25 24.33 -17.84
CA ALA A 42 1.38 23.75 -16.81
C ALA A 42 1.24 22.22 -16.95
N GLN A 43 1.11 21.73 -18.18
CA GLN A 43 1.03 20.30 -18.46
C GLN A 43 2.31 19.56 -18.05
N ARG A 44 3.50 20.11 -18.36
CA ARG A 44 4.78 19.51 -17.92
C ARG A 44 4.89 19.44 -16.39
N ILE A 45 4.48 20.48 -15.68
CA ILE A 45 4.48 20.50 -14.20
C ILE A 45 3.53 19.42 -13.65
N LEU A 46 2.35 19.26 -14.27
CA LEU A 46 1.41 18.22 -13.88
C LEU A 46 1.98 16.81 -14.13
N ASP A 47 2.63 16.58 -15.27
CA ASP A 47 3.21 15.28 -15.61
C ASP A 47 4.35 14.90 -14.67
N ASP A 48 5.18 15.88 -14.25
CA ASP A 48 6.20 15.68 -13.22
C ASP A 48 5.57 15.32 -11.86
N ALA A 49 4.54 16.05 -11.43
CA ALA A 49 3.83 15.76 -10.18
C ALA A 49 3.18 14.37 -10.18
N ILE A 50 2.60 13.93 -11.31
CA ILE A 50 2.04 12.58 -11.47
C ILE A 50 3.14 11.52 -11.38
N SER A 51 4.30 11.77 -11.99
CA SER A 51 5.44 10.86 -11.94
C SER A 51 5.96 10.72 -10.49
N ARG A 52 6.10 11.84 -9.77
CA ARG A 52 6.47 11.86 -8.35
C ARG A 52 5.46 11.12 -7.48
N ARG A 53 4.16 11.31 -7.72
CA ARG A 53 3.08 10.56 -7.05
C ARG A 53 3.26 9.04 -7.21
N GLY A 54 3.61 8.58 -8.41
CA GLY A 54 3.87 7.15 -8.67
C GLY A 54 4.99 6.59 -7.80
N LEU A 55 6.10 7.31 -7.66
CA LEU A 55 7.23 6.92 -6.81
C LEU A 55 6.87 6.93 -5.31
N VAL A 56 6.14 7.95 -4.84
CA VAL A 56 5.70 8.03 -3.44
C VAL A 56 4.73 6.90 -3.11
N LYS A 57 3.77 6.61 -4.01
CA LYS A 57 2.85 5.49 -3.86
C LYS A 57 3.59 4.17 -3.73
N GLN A 58 4.57 3.91 -4.60
CA GLN A 58 5.37 2.68 -4.55
C GLN A 58 6.07 2.52 -3.19
N ARG A 59 6.61 3.59 -2.62
CA ARG A 59 7.24 3.56 -1.29
C ARG A 59 6.22 3.32 -0.17
N ALA A 60 5.04 3.92 -0.26
CA ALA A 60 3.95 3.68 0.68
C ALA A 60 3.50 2.21 0.63
N ASP A 61 3.32 1.65 -0.57
CA ASP A 61 2.95 0.25 -0.77
C ASP A 61 4.04 -0.71 -0.23
N GLN A 62 5.32 -0.41 -0.46
CA GLN A 62 6.45 -1.18 0.07
C GLN A 62 6.50 -1.16 1.60
N THR A 63 6.28 0.01 2.22
CA THR A 63 6.31 0.15 3.68
C THR A 63 5.11 -0.55 4.32
N ALA A 64 3.93 -0.43 3.70
CA ALA A 64 2.73 -1.15 4.11
C ALA A 64 2.92 -2.67 3.99
N LYS A 65 3.57 -3.14 2.92
CA LYS A 65 3.95 -4.56 2.78
C LYS A 65 4.91 -4.99 3.87
N ALA A 66 5.98 -4.23 4.14
CA ALA A 66 6.95 -4.57 5.18
C ALA A 66 6.31 -4.65 6.58
N LEU A 67 5.39 -3.73 6.90
CA LEU A 67 4.64 -3.78 8.15
C LEU A 67 3.76 -5.04 8.23
N ARG A 68 3.04 -5.38 7.15
CA ARG A 68 2.21 -6.60 7.11
C ARG A 68 3.05 -7.87 7.20
N ASP A 69 4.18 -7.93 6.48
CA ASP A 69 5.13 -9.04 6.56
C ASP A 69 5.60 -9.21 8.00
N PHE A 70 5.99 -8.11 8.68
CA PHE A 70 6.41 -8.14 10.08
C PHE A 70 5.27 -8.62 11.02
N GLU A 71 4.06 -8.07 10.90
CA GLU A 71 2.92 -8.44 11.74
C GLU A 71 2.48 -9.90 11.52
N ALA A 72 2.58 -10.41 10.29
CA ALA A 72 2.30 -11.81 10.00
C ALA A 72 3.36 -12.72 10.62
N HIS A 73 4.66 -12.38 10.50
CA HIS A 73 5.72 -13.18 11.11
C HIS A 73 5.62 -13.18 12.64
N ASP A 74 5.43 -12.02 13.27
CA ASP A 74 5.26 -11.93 14.72
C ASP A 74 4.03 -12.71 15.24
N PHE A 75 2.94 -12.74 14.46
CA PHE A 75 1.76 -13.53 14.79
C PHE A 75 1.99 -15.03 14.67
N LEU A 76 2.67 -15.46 13.60
CA LEU A 76 2.87 -16.85 13.24
C LEU A 76 4.05 -17.51 13.98
N ASP A 77 5.00 -16.72 14.48
CA ASP A 77 6.15 -17.17 15.27
C ASP A 77 5.75 -17.45 16.73
N ASP A 78 4.77 -18.33 16.90
CA ASP A 78 4.24 -18.73 18.20
C ASP A 78 4.01 -20.25 18.29
N ASP A 79 4.40 -20.83 19.42
CA ASP A 79 4.33 -22.28 19.65
C ASP A 79 2.89 -22.82 19.57
N ASP A 80 1.89 -22.09 20.06
CA ASP A 80 0.49 -22.54 20.01
C ASP A 80 -0.03 -22.53 18.56
N VAL A 81 0.49 -21.64 17.72
CA VAL A 81 0.20 -21.59 16.28
C VAL A 81 0.82 -22.80 15.58
N PHE A 82 2.09 -23.11 15.87
CA PHE A 82 2.75 -24.29 15.32
C PHE A 82 2.07 -25.59 15.74
N ASP A 83 1.69 -25.73 17.02
CA ASP A 83 0.89 -26.84 17.53
C ASP A 83 -0.45 -26.96 16.78
N GLY A 84 -1.10 -25.82 16.51
CA GLY A 84 -2.32 -25.75 15.73
C GLY A 84 -2.14 -26.29 14.30
N ILE A 85 -1.04 -25.94 13.65
CA ILE A 85 -0.68 -26.41 12.31
C ILE A 85 -0.37 -27.91 12.32
N ALA A 86 0.37 -28.38 13.32
CA ALA A 86 0.64 -29.81 13.53
C ALA A 86 -0.65 -30.63 13.68
N GLN A 87 -1.70 -30.03 14.25
CA GLN A 87 -3.05 -30.58 14.38
C GLN A 87 -3.91 -30.45 13.10
N GLY A 88 -3.36 -29.90 12.01
CA GLY A 88 -4.05 -29.74 10.73
C GLY A 88 -4.96 -28.50 10.64
N LYS A 89 -4.83 -27.54 11.55
CA LYS A 89 -5.55 -26.25 11.44
C LYS A 89 -4.86 -25.38 10.40
N ILE A 90 -5.42 -25.33 9.20
CA ILE A 90 -4.84 -24.58 8.06
C ILE A 90 -5.56 -23.28 7.71
N LYS A 91 -6.65 -22.94 8.43
CA LYS A 91 -7.44 -21.73 8.16
C LYS A 91 -7.12 -20.63 9.16
N ALA A 92 -6.93 -19.40 8.69
CA ALA A 92 -6.61 -18.23 9.51
C ALA A 92 -7.59 -18.06 10.70
N ALA A 93 -8.89 -18.19 10.46
CA ALA A 93 -9.91 -18.10 11.51
C ALA A 93 -9.75 -19.13 12.65
N ALA A 94 -9.19 -20.31 12.37
CA ALA A 94 -8.95 -21.36 13.37
C ALA A 94 -7.65 -21.16 14.15
N ILE A 95 -6.66 -20.49 13.54
CA ILE A 95 -5.36 -20.17 14.13
C ILE A 95 -5.39 -18.87 14.93
N ARG A 96 -6.25 -17.91 14.55
CA ARG A 96 -6.42 -16.61 15.23
C ARG A 96 -6.54 -16.68 16.78
N PRO A 97 -7.29 -17.61 17.39
CA PRO A 97 -7.36 -17.69 18.86
C PRO A 97 -6.11 -18.27 19.53
N LEU A 98 -5.17 -18.85 18.76
CA LEU A 98 -3.93 -19.44 19.25
C LEU A 98 -2.79 -18.41 19.27
N GLY A 99 -2.73 -17.54 18.25
CA GLY A 99 -1.66 -16.56 18.11
C GLY A 99 -1.85 -15.25 18.88
N ALA A 100 -0.89 -14.35 18.72
CA ALA A 100 -0.97 -13.00 19.30
C ALA A 100 -2.17 -12.21 18.75
N PRO A 101 -2.64 -11.15 19.42
CA PRO A 101 -3.49 -10.17 18.76
C PRO A 101 -2.76 -9.57 17.55
N THR A 102 -3.40 -9.61 16.38
CA THR A 102 -2.91 -9.01 15.13
C THR A 102 -3.99 -8.13 14.50
N ASP A 103 -3.55 -7.05 13.85
CA ASP A 103 -4.43 -6.13 13.12
C ASP A 103 -4.79 -6.69 11.72
N LEU A 104 -4.12 -7.77 11.28
CA LEU A 104 -4.36 -8.40 9.98
C LEU A 104 -5.73 -9.06 9.90
N THR A 105 -6.39 -8.89 8.75
CA THR A 105 -7.61 -9.64 8.42
C THR A 105 -7.30 -11.10 8.10
N ASP A 106 -8.30 -11.99 8.16
CA ASP A 106 -8.10 -13.41 7.82
C ASP A 106 -7.61 -13.59 6.38
N ASP A 107 -8.12 -12.77 5.45
CA ASP A 107 -7.73 -12.78 4.04
C ASP A 107 -6.27 -12.32 3.84
N GLU A 108 -5.79 -11.38 4.66
CA GLU A 108 -4.40 -10.92 4.62
C GLU A 108 -3.42 -11.90 5.27
N LEU A 109 -3.86 -12.62 6.30
CA LEU A 109 -3.05 -13.58 7.03
C LEU A 109 -2.92 -14.92 6.29
N GLN A 110 -3.97 -15.35 5.58
CA GLN A 110 -4.03 -16.67 4.95
C GLN A 110 -2.84 -16.99 4.04
N PRO A 111 -2.35 -16.09 3.16
CA PRO A 111 -1.19 -16.39 2.32
C PRO A 111 0.07 -16.73 3.11
N TYR A 112 0.33 -16.02 4.22
CA TYR A 112 1.47 -16.30 5.09
C TYR A 112 1.32 -17.63 5.82
N LEU A 113 0.08 -17.97 6.22
CA LEU A 113 -0.23 -19.26 6.82
C LEU A 113 -0.05 -20.40 5.83
N ASP A 114 -0.48 -20.24 4.57
CA ASP A 114 -0.30 -21.23 3.51
C ASP A 114 1.19 -21.51 3.27
N ASP A 115 2.01 -20.45 3.20
CA ASP A 115 3.46 -20.55 3.09
C ASP A 115 4.08 -21.27 4.30
N LEU A 116 3.63 -20.94 5.51
CA LEU A 116 4.10 -21.58 6.75
C LEU A 116 3.72 -23.07 6.83
N VAL A 117 2.50 -23.43 6.43
CA VAL A 117 2.04 -24.84 6.40
C VAL A 117 2.87 -25.65 5.40
N ALA A 118 3.14 -25.09 4.22
CA ALA A 118 3.99 -25.73 3.21
C ALA A 118 5.44 -25.89 3.72
N GLU A 119 5.98 -24.87 4.40
CA GLU A 119 7.28 -24.91 5.06
C GLU A 119 7.32 -25.99 6.14
N TYR A 120 6.34 -26.03 7.05
CA TYR A 120 6.27 -27.01 8.15
C TYR A 120 6.27 -28.45 7.61
N ALA A 121 5.46 -28.73 6.59
CA ALA A 121 5.43 -30.04 5.95
C ALA A 121 6.79 -30.42 5.35
N ARG A 122 7.49 -29.48 4.71
CA ARG A 122 8.84 -29.69 4.16
C ARG A 122 9.87 -29.94 5.26
N VAL A 123 9.85 -29.13 6.32
CA VAL A 123 10.75 -29.24 7.47
C VAL A 123 10.56 -30.58 8.16
N ARG A 124 9.32 -30.96 8.47
CA ARG A 124 8.99 -32.24 9.10
C ARG A 124 9.47 -33.43 8.25
N ALA A 125 9.19 -33.43 6.96
CA ALA A 125 9.69 -34.49 6.05
C ALA A 125 11.24 -34.56 6.02
N THR A 126 11.91 -33.41 6.10
CA THR A 126 13.38 -33.34 6.16
C THR A 126 13.92 -33.91 7.47
N ILE A 127 13.25 -33.63 8.59
CA ILE A 127 13.61 -34.18 9.90
C ILE A 127 13.36 -35.69 9.91
N ASP A 128 12.17 -36.14 9.50
CA ASP A 128 11.79 -37.56 9.45
C ASP A 128 12.74 -38.42 8.62
N THR A 129 13.25 -37.90 7.50
CA THR A 129 14.22 -38.64 6.66
C THR A 129 15.63 -38.73 7.26
N ARG A 130 15.97 -37.82 8.18
CA ARG A 130 17.31 -37.74 8.79
C ARG A 130 17.40 -38.46 10.13
N PHE A 131 16.27 -38.63 10.82
CA PHE A 131 16.23 -39.35 12.08
C PHE A 131 15.93 -40.84 11.86
N PRO A 132 16.57 -41.73 12.65
CA PRO A 132 16.27 -43.14 12.60
C PRO A 132 14.82 -43.39 13.06
N SER A 133 14.28 -44.55 12.73
CA SER A 133 12.93 -44.92 13.15
C SER A 133 12.87 -45.05 14.68
N ALA A 134 11.67 -44.96 15.26
CA ALA A 134 11.49 -45.09 16.70
C ALA A 134 12.01 -46.44 17.25
N GLU A 135 12.01 -47.49 16.43
CA GLU A 135 12.47 -48.84 16.75
C GLU A 135 13.99 -48.93 16.92
N ASP A 136 14.74 -47.99 16.35
CA ASP A 136 16.20 -48.01 16.33
C ASP A 136 16.84 -47.37 17.58
N GLY A 137 16.06 -46.76 18.48
CA GLY A 137 16.56 -46.00 19.63
C GLY A 137 15.85 -46.35 20.94
N SER A 138 16.59 -46.34 22.05
CA SER A 138 16.01 -46.53 23.38
C SER A 138 15.25 -45.29 23.85
N VAL A 139 14.37 -45.45 24.83
CA VAL A 139 13.63 -44.33 25.44
C VAL A 139 14.56 -43.26 26.00
N ASP A 140 15.72 -43.65 26.54
CA ASP A 140 16.69 -42.70 27.09
C ASP A 140 17.45 -41.98 25.97
N ASP A 141 17.80 -42.66 24.86
CA ASP A 141 18.41 -42.00 23.69
C ASP A 141 17.51 -40.88 23.12
N TRP A 142 16.19 -41.12 23.09
CA TRP A 142 15.23 -40.12 22.59
C TRP A 142 15.02 -38.95 23.56
N LYS A 143 15.16 -39.17 24.88
CA LYS A 143 15.16 -38.06 25.85
C LYS A 143 16.40 -37.20 25.69
N ASP A 144 17.57 -37.82 25.57
CA ASP A 144 18.83 -37.09 25.39
C ASP A 144 18.80 -36.24 24.11
N ARG A 145 18.21 -36.77 23.02
CA ARG A 145 17.99 -36.01 21.79
C ARG A 145 17.05 -34.83 21.96
N LEU A 146 15.99 -34.98 22.76
CA LEU A 146 15.04 -33.88 23.00
C LEU A 146 15.75 -32.66 23.59
N ASP A 147 16.72 -32.88 24.47
CA ASP A 147 17.50 -31.83 25.12
C ASP A 147 18.68 -31.32 24.24
N ALA A 148 19.04 -32.04 23.18
CA ALA A 148 20.20 -31.78 22.33
C ALA A 148 19.89 -30.92 21.07
N TRP A 149 18.79 -30.16 21.05
CA TRP A 149 18.43 -29.31 19.89
C TRP A 149 19.57 -28.38 19.46
N ASP A 150 20.16 -27.63 20.41
CA ASP A 150 21.22 -26.65 20.12
C ASP A 150 22.48 -27.28 19.50
N GLU A 151 22.80 -28.52 19.88
CA GLU A 151 23.93 -29.29 19.36
C GLU A 151 23.60 -29.81 17.95
N TYR A 152 22.42 -30.43 17.80
CA TYR A 152 21.94 -30.92 16.51
C TYR A 152 21.83 -29.81 15.46
N PHE A 153 21.24 -28.67 15.83
CA PHE A 153 21.06 -27.53 14.95
C PHE A 153 22.42 -26.99 14.48
N ARG A 154 23.36 -26.78 15.39
CA ARG A 154 24.71 -26.29 15.04
C ARG A 154 25.51 -27.26 14.17
N GLU A 155 25.40 -28.57 14.39
CA GLU A 155 26.21 -29.56 13.68
C GLU A 155 25.66 -29.91 12.29
N ARG A 156 24.34 -29.91 12.13
CA ARG A 156 23.69 -30.51 10.95
C ARG A 156 22.81 -29.57 10.15
N PHE A 157 22.56 -28.38 10.65
CA PHE A 157 21.77 -27.37 9.97
C PHE A 157 22.55 -26.07 9.85
N GLU A 158 23.15 -25.85 8.68
CA GLU A 158 23.17 -24.49 8.15
C GLU A 158 21.71 -24.18 7.79
N PRO A 159 21.02 -23.26 8.50
CA PRO A 159 19.67 -22.93 8.13
C PRO A 159 19.73 -22.38 6.71
N GLU A 160 19.24 -23.14 5.74
CA GLU A 160 19.02 -22.69 4.37
C GLU A 160 17.98 -21.57 4.44
N ALA A 161 18.40 -20.35 4.75
CA ALA A 161 17.63 -19.10 4.78
C ALA A 161 16.10 -19.26 4.99
N SER A 162 15.67 -20.09 5.95
CA SER A 162 14.25 -20.31 6.18
C SER A 162 13.71 -19.03 6.80
N ALA A 163 12.56 -18.58 6.31
CA ALA A 163 11.87 -17.43 6.87
C ALA A 163 11.39 -17.68 8.32
N TRP A 164 11.39 -18.95 8.76
CA TRP A 164 10.81 -19.39 10.03
C TRP A 164 11.79 -20.23 10.86
N PRO A 165 12.81 -19.63 11.50
CA PRO A 165 13.79 -20.40 12.29
C PRO A 165 13.17 -21.18 13.46
N ALA A 166 12.20 -20.61 14.18
CA ALA A 166 11.56 -21.28 15.31
C ALA A 166 10.72 -22.50 14.88
N LEU A 167 10.20 -22.50 13.64
CA LEU A 167 9.47 -23.63 13.09
C LEU A 167 10.33 -24.90 13.02
N TRP A 168 11.63 -24.76 12.77
CA TRP A 168 12.56 -25.88 12.75
C TRP A 168 12.73 -26.51 14.12
N GLU A 169 12.86 -25.69 15.15
CA GLU A 169 12.94 -26.14 16.55
C GLU A 169 11.65 -26.85 16.95
N HIS A 170 10.51 -26.23 16.64
CA HIS A 170 9.21 -26.80 16.97
C HIS A 170 8.97 -28.14 16.25
N ALA A 171 9.19 -28.20 14.93
CA ALA A 171 9.05 -29.43 14.16
C ALA A 171 10.02 -30.53 14.62
N TYR A 172 11.23 -30.17 15.07
CA TYR A 172 12.16 -31.10 15.68
C TYR A 172 11.61 -31.68 16.97
N VAL A 173 11.21 -30.82 17.90
CA VAL A 173 10.64 -31.21 19.18
C VAL A 173 9.42 -32.11 18.99
N ASP A 174 8.56 -31.79 18.03
CA ASP A 174 7.39 -32.60 17.66
C ASP A 174 7.78 -34.01 17.21
N VAL A 175 8.70 -34.12 16.24
CA VAL A 175 9.14 -35.43 15.73
C VAL A 175 9.79 -36.24 16.85
N ILE A 176 10.67 -35.64 17.66
CA ILE A 176 11.33 -36.35 18.77
C ILE A 176 10.32 -36.81 19.82
N LYS A 177 9.31 -35.98 20.16
CA LYS A 177 8.22 -36.38 21.07
C LYS A 177 7.41 -37.55 20.51
N GLU A 178 7.11 -37.54 19.22
CA GLU A 178 6.43 -38.65 18.52
C GLU A 178 7.26 -39.94 18.60
N ARG A 179 8.55 -39.89 18.25
CA ARG A 179 9.46 -41.05 18.34
C ARG A 179 9.61 -41.56 19.77
N LEU A 180 9.70 -40.66 20.75
CA LEU A 180 9.77 -41.02 22.18
C LEU A 180 8.48 -41.71 22.64
N HIS A 181 7.32 -41.30 22.15
CA HIS A 181 6.05 -41.96 22.44
C HIS A 181 6.01 -43.37 21.86
N ASP A 182 6.39 -43.52 20.60
CA ASP A 182 6.45 -44.81 19.90
C ASP A 182 7.44 -45.78 20.56
N ALA A 183 8.64 -45.31 20.90
CA ALA A 183 9.65 -46.11 21.60
C ALA A 183 9.15 -46.62 22.97
N ARG A 184 8.41 -45.78 23.71
CA ARG A 184 7.77 -46.20 24.98
C ARG A 184 6.68 -47.24 24.76
N HIS A 185 5.92 -47.13 23.67
CA HIS A 185 4.92 -48.13 23.32
C HIS A 185 5.58 -49.47 22.98
N HIS A 186 6.62 -49.44 22.13
CA HIS A 186 7.38 -50.61 21.73
C HIS A 186 8.05 -51.31 22.92
N GLU A 187 8.68 -50.56 23.84
CA GLU A 187 9.31 -51.14 25.03
C GLU A 187 8.27 -51.83 25.94
N ARG A 188 7.05 -51.26 26.06
CA ARG A 188 5.95 -51.91 26.80
C ARG A 188 5.52 -53.20 26.12
N GLU A 189 5.40 -53.23 24.80
CA GLU A 189 5.07 -54.44 24.05
C GLU A 189 6.12 -55.53 24.23
N LEU A 190 7.41 -55.18 24.15
CA LEU A 190 8.51 -56.13 24.41
C LEU A 190 8.48 -56.67 25.84
N ARG A 191 8.24 -55.82 26.84
CA ARG A 191 8.10 -56.27 28.24
C ARG A 191 6.90 -57.21 28.41
N HIS A 192 5.77 -56.91 27.76
CA HIS A 192 4.60 -57.80 27.76
C HIS A 192 4.89 -59.14 27.08
N ALA A 193 5.62 -59.14 25.97
CA ALA A 193 6.02 -60.36 25.27
C ALA A 193 7.01 -61.21 26.10
N ASP A 194 7.99 -60.58 26.75
CA ASP A 194 8.95 -61.27 27.63
C ASP A 194 8.23 -61.91 28.83
N MET A 195 7.34 -61.16 29.50
CA MET A 195 6.48 -61.71 30.57
C MET A 195 5.61 -62.88 30.10
N ALA A 196 5.06 -62.80 28.89
CA ALA A 196 4.29 -63.91 28.32
C ALA A 196 5.16 -65.14 28.01
N SER A 197 6.40 -64.94 27.58
CA SER A 197 7.35 -66.01 27.27
C SER A 197 7.93 -66.69 28.53
N GLN A 198 8.16 -65.92 29.60
CA GLN A 198 8.63 -66.42 30.90
C GLN A 198 7.48 -67.06 31.73
N GLY A 199 6.22 -66.74 31.41
CA GLY A 199 5.01 -67.26 32.03
C GLY A 199 4.73 -68.77 31.84
N GLY A 200 5.63 -69.53 31.20
CA GLY A 200 5.60 -71.00 31.18
C GLY A 200 5.96 -71.66 32.52
N HIS A 201 6.40 -70.88 33.51
CA HIS A 201 6.57 -71.33 34.89
C HIS A 201 5.70 -70.49 35.83
N VAL A 202 4.38 -70.68 35.74
CA VAL A 202 3.50 -70.40 36.87
C VAL A 202 3.91 -71.37 37.97
N GLY A 203 4.87 -70.94 38.81
CA GLY A 203 4.99 -71.48 40.14
C GLY A 203 3.61 -71.38 40.77
N ASP A 204 3.14 -72.49 41.35
CA ASP A 204 1.81 -72.62 41.93
C ASP A 204 1.42 -71.32 42.65
N PRO A 205 0.15 -70.86 42.48
CA PRO A 205 -0.30 -69.65 43.14
C PRO A 205 0.10 -69.73 44.61
N PRO A 206 0.68 -68.67 45.20
CA PRO A 206 1.12 -68.70 46.57
C PRO A 206 -0.02 -69.26 47.40
N VAL A 207 0.22 -70.41 48.04
CA VAL A 207 -0.74 -71.07 48.92
C VAL A 207 -1.29 -69.97 49.80
N LYS A 208 -2.60 -69.68 49.66
CA LYS A 208 -3.28 -68.68 50.47
C LYS A 208 -3.00 -69.06 51.91
N THR A 209 -2.07 -68.35 52.55
CA THR A 209 -1.93 -68.43 54.00
C THR A 209 -3.31 -68.05 54.54
N PRO A 210 -3.89 -68.88 55.43
CA PRO A 210 -5.19 -68.58 56.01
C PRO A 210 -5.15 -67.15 56.54
N TYR A 211 -6.08 -66.33 56.07
CA TYR A 211 -6.32 -65.00 56.61
C TYR A 211 -6.53 -65.16 58.12
N ASP A 212 -5.55 -64.76 58.91
CA ASP A 212 -5.60 -64.76 60.37
C ASP A 212 -6.36 -63.48 60.80
N PRO A 213 -7.63 -63.59 61.24
CA PRO A 213 -8.41 -62.44 61.67
C PRO A 213 -8.04 -61.97 63.08
N SER A 214 -7.01 -62.55 63.70
CA SER A 214 -6.51 -62.14 65.03
C SER A 214 -5.25 -61.29 64.99
N ALA A 215 -4.72 -60.99 63.80
CA ALA A 215 -3.68 -59.96 63.64
C ALA A 215 -4.32 -58.57 63.79
N ASP A 216 -4.29 -58.09 65.04
CA ASP A 216 -4.60 -56.73 65.46
C ASP A 216 -3.95 -55.73 64.48
N PRO A 217 -4.70 -54.79 63.87
CA PRO A 217 -4.11 -53.77 63.02
C PRO A 217 -3.21 -52.90 63.89
N ALA A 218 -1.92 -53.24 63.90
CA ALA A 218 -0.89 -52.45 64.55
C ALA A 218 -1.08 -50.98 64.15
N GLN A 219 -1.48 -50.18 65.12
CA GLN A 219 -1.51 -48.73 64.97
C GLN A 219 -0.13 -48.30 64.50
N PRO A 220 -0.02 -47.53 63.40
CA PRO A 220 1.27 -47.01 62.99
C PRO A 220 1.78 -46.09 64.09
N ASP A 221 2.94 -46.47 64.64
CA ASP A 221 3.73 -45.68 65.57
C ASP A 221 3.89 -44.25 65.03
N LYS A 222 3.56 -43.28 65.88
CA LYS A 222 3.55 -41.85 65.55
C LYS A 222 4.89 -41.16 65.74
N ASP A 223 5.93 -41.86 66.15
CA ASP A 223 7.17 -41.24 66.59
C ASP A 223 8.34 -41.82 65.81
N GLU A 224 8.64 -41.24 64.65
CA GLU A 224 10.03 -41.15 64.18
C GLU A 224 10.18 -40.03 63.15
N ALA A 225 10.74 -38.93 63.64
CA ALA A 225 11.30 -37.85 62.86
C ALA A 225 12.53 -38.37 62.08
N GLY A 226 12.27 -39.01 60.93
CA GLY A 226 13.27 -39.34 59.92
C GLY A 226 13.15 -38.40 58.73
N GLY A 227 14.22 -37.68 58.42
CA GLY A 227 14.30 -36.75 57.28
C GLY A 227 14.04 -37.45 55.95
N GLY A 228 12.79 -37.42 55.50
CA GLY A 228 12.37 -37.79 54.15
C GLY A 228 12.58 -36.63 53.18
N ILE A 229 13.78 -36.55 52.63
CA ILE A 229 14.02 -35.88 51.34
C ILE A 229 13.25 -36.71 50.29
N PHE A 230 12.52 -36.07 49.37
CA PHE A 230 11.66 -36.65 48.32
C PHE A 230 10.19 -36.91 48.66
N GLY A 231 9.51 -35.89 49.19
CA GLY A 231 8.07 -35.71 48.96
C GLY A 231 7.85 -34.68 47.84
N SER A 232 7.97 -35.10 46.58
CA SER A 232 7.60 -34.29 45.42
C SER A 232 6.08 -34.13 45.35
N HIS A 233 5.56 -33.24 46.18
CA HIS A 233 4.28 -32.60 45.91
C HIS A 233 4.40 -31.87 44.57
N TYR A 234 3.99 -32.53 43.49
CA TYR A 234 3.57 -31.86 42.27
C TYR A 234 2.33 -31.05 42.64
N LEU A 235 2.55 -29.88 43.24
CA LEU A 235 1.60 -28.79 43.19
C LEU A 235 1.30 -28.63 41.70
N LEU A 236 0.08 -28.99 41.32
CA LEU A 236 -0.58 -28.53 40.10
C LEU A 236 -0.65 -27.00 40.19
N THR A 237 0.49 -26.36 40.00
CA THR A 237 0.55 -24.96 39.61
C THR A 237 -0.19 -24.94 38.29
N THR A 238 -1.40 -24.38 38.30
CA THR A 238 -2.04 -23.94 37.06
C THR A 238 -0.97 -23.25 36.22
N PRO A 239 -0.73 -23.67 34.96
CA PRO A 239 0.32 -23.09 34.14
C PRO A 239 0.08 -21.59 34.18
N SER A 240 0.99 -20.86 34.84
CA SER A 240 1.03 -19.42 34.70
C SER A 240 1.13 -19.20 33.19
N PRO A 241 0.24 -18.38 32.57
CA PRO A 241 0.31 -18.13 31.14
C PRO A 241 1.76 -17.74 30.87
N ALA A 242 2.44 -18.55 30.05
CA ALA A 242 3.85 -18.37 29.78
C ALA A 242 3.99 -16.92 29.34
N VAL A 243 4.67 -16.11 30.16
CA VAL A 243 4.93 -14.71 29.82
C VAL A 243 5.82 -14.81 28.59
N ARG A 244 5.24 -14.58 27.39
CA ARG A 244 5.99 -14.59 26.14
C ARG A 244 7.22 -13.73 26.35
N ASN A 245 8.39 -14.30 26.10
CA ASN A 245 9.64 -13.55 26.06
C ASN A 245 9.64 -12.72 24.77
N PHE A 246 8.80 -11.68 24.72
CA PHE A 246 8.87 -10.66 23.68
C PHE A 246 10.29 -10.12 23.67
N ARG A 247 11.01 -10.32 22.56
CA ARG A 247 12.32 -9.69 22.43
C ARG A 247 12.06 -8.20 22.40
N PRO A 248 12.68 -7.39 23.28
CA PRO A 248 12.46 -5.94 23.28
C PRO A 248 12.72 -5.29 21.91
N SER A 249 13.51 -5.93 21.04
CA SER A 249 13.73 -5.53 19.64
C SER A 249 12.44 -5.45 18.82
N ASP A 250 11.49 -6.35 19.04
CA ASP A 250 10.37 -6.55 18.12
C ASP A 250 9.30 -5.48 18.32
N VAL A 251 9.12 -5.04 19.57
CA VAL A 251 8.26 -3.90 19.91
C VAL A 251 8.77 -2.61 19.27
N HIS A 252 10.08 -2.35 19.32
CA HIS A 252 10.68 -1.15 18.72
C HIS A 252 10.58 -1.18 17.20
N GLU A 253 10.83 -2.34 16.57
CA GLU A 253 10.72 -2.46 15.12
C GLU A 253 9.27 -2.31 14.66
N ARG A 254 8.29 -2.87 15.39
CA ARG A 254 6.87 -2.65 15.11
C ARG A 254 6.49 -1.16 15.13
N ILE A 255 6.91 -0.44 16.18
CA ILE A 255 6.64 0.99 16.31
C ILE A 255 7.28 1.74 15.13
N ARG A 256 8.54 1.45 14.82
CA ARG A 256 9.27 2.06 13.70
C ARG A 256 8.58 1.82 12.35
N LEU A 257 8.11 0.60 12.08
CA LEU A 257 7.41 0.25 10.85
C LEU A 257 6.03 0.93 10.77
N LYS A 258 5.28 1.00 11.88
CA LYS A 258 4.00 1.73 11.94
C LYS A 258 4.20 3.22 11.68
N GLU A 259 5.20 3.85 12.30
CA GLU A 259 5.56 5.25 12.07
C GLU A 259 6.06 5.51 10.63
N ALA A 260 6.84 4.58 10.06
CA ALA A 260 7.28 4.68 8.68
C ALA A 260 6.10 4.60 7.71
N ASN A 261 5.17 3.67 7.93
CA ASN A 261 3.97 3.52 7.11
C ASN A 261 3.09 4.76 7.21
N ALA A 262 2.84 5.27 8.42
CA ALA A 262 2.04 6.49 8.62
C ALA A 262 2.64 7.70 7.88
N ARG A 263 3.96 7.90 7.97
CA ARG A 263 4.66 8.98 7.23
C ARG A 263 4.57 8.80 5.72
N ALA A 264 4.70 7.57 5.23
CA ALA A 264 4.61 7.30 3.79
C ALA A 264 3.19 7.53 3.24
N GLN A 265 2.15 7.16 4.00
CA GLN A 265 0.75 7.45 3.64
C GLN A 265 0.46 8.95 3.65
N GLN A 266 0.92 9.67 4.67
CA GLN A 266 0.76 11.13 4.73
C GLN A 266 1.43 11.83 3.52
N GLN A 267 2.64 11.41 3.15
CA GLN A 267 3.31 11.94 1.95
C GLN A 267 2.53 11.67 0.66
N LEU A 268 1.86 10.51 0.57
CA LEU A 268 1.01 10.19 -0.58
C LEU A 268 -0.22 11.11 -0.64
N GLU A 269 -0.88 11.35 0.49
CA GLU A 269 -2.03 12.27 0.58
C GLU A 269 -1.65 13.69 0.18
N ASP A 270 -0.51 14.19 0.66
CA ASP A 270 0.00 15.53 0.33
C ASP A 270 0.23 15.68 -1.19
N VAL A 271 0.85 14.68 -1.83
CA VAL A 271 1.10 14.69 -3.27
C VAL A 271 -0.20 14.52 -4.07
N ASP A 272 -1.16 13.75 -3.58
CA ASP A 272 -2.47 13.59 -4.21
C ASP A 272 -3.24 14.93 -4.23
N HIS A 273 -3.20 15.68 -3.13
CA HIS A 273 -3.75 17.03 -3.08
C HIS A 273 -3.04 18.00 -4.02
N GLU A 274 -1.71 17.92 -4.12
CA GLU A 274 -0.93 18.74 -5.06
C GLU A 274 -1.31 18.44 -6.52
N VAL A 275 -1.40 17.16 -6.90
CA VAL A 275 -1.80 16.74 -8.24
C VAL A 275 -3.22 17.21 -8.56
N LEU A 276 -4.15 17.10 -7.60
CA LEU A 276 -5.52 17.59 -7.78
C LEU A 276 -5.54 19.11 -8.02
N ARG A 277 -4.78 19.88 -7.22
CA ARG A 277 -4.65 21.33 -7.40
C ARG A 277 -4.08 21.69 -8.77
N LEU A 278 -2.99 21.04 -9.18
CA LEU A 278 -2.35 21.28 -10.49
C LEU A 278 -3.27 20.93 -11.65
N ARG A 279 -4.10 19.87 -11.54
CA ARG A 279 -5.13 19.55 -12.53
C ARG A 279 -6.17 20.65 -12.63
N GLN A 280 -6.66 21.17 -11.50
CA GLN A 280 -7.62 22.27 -11.49
C GLN A 280 -7.02 23.55 -12.11
N ASP A 281 -5.77 23.86 -11.80
CA ASP A 281 -5.06 25.02 -12.35
C ASP A 281 -4.85 24.86 -13.86
N ARG A 282 -4.44 23.68 -14.33
CA ARG A 282 -4.36 23.36 -15.75
C ARG A 282 -5.72 23.51 -16.42
N ASP A 283 -6.78 22.93 -15.86
CA ASP A 283 -8.12 22.96 -16.48
C ASP A 283 -8.70 24.39 -16.55
N ARG A 284 -8.28 25.28 -15.65
CA ARG A 284 -8.58 26.72 -15.73
C ARG A 284 -7.87 27.41 -16.92
N ILE A 285 -6.68 26.94 -17.30
CA ILE A 285 -5.92 27.47 -18.45
C ILE A 285 -6.37 26.80 -19.76
N VAL A 286 -6.70 25.50 -19.73
CA VAL A 286 -6.96 24.69 -20.93
C VAL A 286 -8.31 24.95 -21.56
N ARG A 287 -9.33 25.38 -20.81
CA ARG A 287 -10.63 25.67 -21.43
C ARG A 287 -10.43 26.77 -22.48
N PRO A 288 -10.59 26.46 -23.79
CA PRO A 288 -10.45 27.45 -24.83
C PRO A 288 -11.51 28.50 -24.53
N ASP A 289 -11.06 29.63 -24.00
CA ASP A 289 -11.95 30.68 -23.57
C ASP A 289 -12.75 31.02 -24.83
N SER A 290 -14.08 30.90 -24.78
CA SER A 290 -14.99 31.23 -25.88
C SER A 290 -14.62 32.55 -26.60
N GLN A 291 -13.89 33.42 -25.88
CA GLN A 291 -13.13 34.53 -26.39
C GLN A 291 -12.30 34.31 -27.66
N ILE A 292 -11.58 33.20 -27.84
CA ILE A 292 -10.75 33.00 -29.04
C ILE A 292 -11.65 32.94 -30.28
N TRP A 293 -12.77 32.22 -30.18
CA TRP A 293 -13.77 32.15 -31.24
C TRP A 293 -14.46 33.50 -31.47
N VAL A 294 -14.75 34.24 -30.41
CA VAL A 294 -15.28 35.61 -30.52
C VAL A 294 -14.26 36.53 -31.20
N ALA A 295 -12.99 36.47 -30.82
CA ALA A 295 -11.91 37.28 -31.42
C ALA A 295 -11.72 36.95 -32.90
N LEU A 296 -11.75 35.66 -33.26
CA LEU A 296 -11.69 35.19 -34.63
C LEU A 296 -12.90 35.69 -35.44
N GLY A 297 -14.10 35.65 -34.86
CA GLY A 297 -15.32 36.19 -35.49
C GLY A 297 -15.28 37.72 -35.66
N VAL A 298 -14.74 38.44 -34.67
CA VAL A 298 -14.54 39.90 -34.75
C VAL A 298 -13.48 40.25 -35.81
N LEU A 299 -12.51 39.39 -36.07
CA LEU A 299 -11.49 39.57 -37.12
C LEU A 299 -12.00 39.22 -38.52
N SER A 300 -12.87 38.21 -38.66
CA SER A 300 -13.37 37.81 -39.97
C SER A 300 -14.26 38.90 -40.60
N TYR A 301 -15.03 39.62 -39.79
CA TYR A 301 -15.89 40.72 -40.24
C TYR A 301 -15.13 41.86 -40.97
N PRO A 302 -14.10 42.52 -40.39
CA PRO A 302 -13.30 43.54 -41.07
C PRO A 302 -12.55 43.01 -42.29
N THR A 303 -12.11 41.74 -42.29
CA THR A 303 -11.47 41.15 -43.46
C THR A 303 -12.45 41.05 -44.64
N VAL A 304 -13.67 40.58 -44.40
CA VAL A 304 -14.68 40.48 -45.46
C VAL A 304 -15.18 41.86 -45.88
N VAL A 305 -15.56 42.70 -44.92
CA VAL A 305 -16.24 43.98 -45.18
C VAL A 305 -15.29 45.11 -45.53
N GLY A 306 -14.11 45.17 -44.91
CA GLY A 306 -13.13 46.23 -45.11
C GLY A 306 -12.10 45.96 -46.21
N ILE A 307 -11.84 44.70 -46.54
CA ILE A 307 -10.84 44.31 -47.55
C ILE A 307 -11.49 43.66 -48.76
N ALA A 308 -12.16 42.51 -48.57
CA ALA A 308 -12.66 41.72 -49.70
C ALA A 308 -13.75 42.45 -50.50
N LEU A 309 -14.76 43.02 -49.84
CA LEU A 309 -15.87 43.72 -50.51
C LEU A 309 -15.42 44.96 -51.32
N PRO A 310 -14.63 45.90 -50.75
CA PRO A 310 -14.09 47.02 -51.50
C PRO A 310 -13.17 46.58 -52.65
N ALA A 311 -12.35 45.54 -52.46
CA ALA A 311 -11.48 45.02 -53.51
C ALA A 311 -12.27 44.44 -54.70
N ILE A 312 -13.33 43.67 -54.42
CA ILE A 312 -14.25 43.16 -55.47
C ILE A 312 -14.96 44.32 -56.18
N THR A 313 -15.29 45.38 -55.44
CA THR A 313 -15.96 46.54 -56.05
C THR A 313 -14.99 47.35 -56.90
N LEU A 314 -13.73 47.49 -56.48
CA LEU A 314 -12.68 48.15 -57.23
C LEU A 314 -12.35 47.40 -58.53
N SER A 315 -12.37 46.06 -58.51
CA SER A 315 -12.09 45.24 -59.71
C SER A 315 -13.16 45.36 -60.79
N GLN A 316 -14.37 45.82 -60.45
CA GLN A 316 -15.45 46.10 -61.39
C GLN A 316 -15.30 47.47 -62.10
N GLY A 317 -14.35 48.31 -61.68
CA GLY A 317 -14.07 49.61 -62.31
C GLY A 317 -15.21 50.65 -62.22
N PRO A 318 -15.71 50.99 -61.01
CA PRO A 318 -16.81 51.93 -60.85
C PRO A 318 -16.40 53.35 -61.28
N THR A 319 -17.13 53.93 -62.23
CA THR A 319 -16.81 55.25 -62.82
C THR A 319 -17.49 56.43 -62.11
N ALA A 320 -18.37 56.18 -61.14
CA ALA A 320 -19.08 57.20 -60.38
C ALA A 320 -19.46 56.74 -58.97
N PHE A 321 -19.75 57.69 -58.08
CA PHE A 321 -20.25 57.44 -56.72
C PHE A 321 -21.69 56.90 -56.74
N THR A 322 -21.82 55.58 -56.83
CA THR A 322 -23.11 54.89 -56.73
C THR A 322 -23.60 54.83 -55.27
N PRO A 323 -24.92 54.66 -55.05
CA PRO A 323 -25.47 54.38 -53.71
C PRO A 323 -24.80 53.18 -53.03
N TRP A 324 -24.31 52.22 -53.81
CA TRP A 324 -23.54 51.08 -53.31
C TRP A 324 -22.22 51.49 -52.64
N ILE A 325 -21.45 52.40 -53.23
CA ILE A 325 -20.20 52.90 -52.63
C ILE A 325 -20.49 53.66 -51.33
N ARG A 326 -21.61 54.40 -51.26
CA ARG A 326 -22.05 55.04 -50.01
C ARG A 326 -22.41 54.01 -48.94
N CYS A 327 -23.06 52.91 -49.33
CA CYS A 327 -23.32 51.78 -48.44
C CYS A 327 -22.01 51.17 -47.92
N GLN A 328 -20.99 51.02 -48.77
CA GLN A 328 -19.67 50.53 -48.34
C GLN A 328 -18.99 51.45 -47.33
N ALA A 329 -19.09 52.77 -47.49
CA ALA A 329 -18.59 53.71 -46.50
C ALA A 329 -19.29 53.52 -45.14
N LEU A 330 -20.60 53.32 -45.12
CA LEU A 330 -21.36 53.01 -43.89
C LEU A 330 -20.97 51.65 -43.30
N LEU A 331 -20.75 50.64 -44.14
CA LEU A 331 -20.27 49.33 -43.71
C LEU A 331 -18.87 49.44 -43.07
N PHE A 332 -17.98 50.24 -43.65
CA PHE A 332 -16.67 50.52 -43.06
C PHE A 332 -16.77 51.22 -41.69
N VAL A 333 -17.67 52.19 -41.54
CA VAL A 333 -17.95 52.80 -40.24
C VAL A 333 -18.48 51.75 -39.24
N SER A 334 -19.33 50.82 -39.69
CA SER A 334 -19.82 49.75 -38.81
C SER A 334 -18.70 48.81 -38.34
N VAL A 335 -17.74 48.49 -39.21
CA VAL A 335 -16.51 47.75 -38.85
C VAL A 335 -15.74 48.47 -37.74
N LEU A 336 -15.53 49.78 -37.89
CA LEU A 336 -14.84 50.58 -36.86
C LEU A 336 -15.60 50.57 -35.53
N LEU A 337 -16.92 50.70 -35.56
CA LEU A 337 -17.75 50.66 -34.34
C LEU A 337 -17.72 49.29 -33.65
N VAL A 338 -17.77 48.19 -34.42
CA VAL A 338 -17.66 46.83 -33.87
C VAL A 338 -16.30 46.61 -33.21
N LEU A 339 -15.22 47.04 -33.86
CA LEU A 339 -13.86 46.95 -33.32
C LEU A 339 -13.68 47.81 -32.07
N LEU A 340 -14.15 49.06 -32.09
CA LEU A 340 -14.10 49.95 -30.93
C LEU A 340 -14.90 49.36 -29.76
N GLY A 341 -16.11 48.86 -30.03
CA GLY A 341 -16.95 48.19 -29.03
C GLY A 341 -16.27 46.96 -28.44
N TYR A 342 -15.59 46.16 -29.26
CA TYR A 342 -14.82 45.01 -28.81
C TYR A 342 -13.62 45.42 -27.93
N MET A 343 -12.90 46.49 -28.28
CA MET A 343 -11.79 47.01 -27.47
C MET A 343 -12.28 47.54 -26.12
N VAL A 344 -13.40 48.26 -26.08
CA VAL A 344 -14.02 48.72 -24.82
C VAL A 344 -14.48 47.54 -23.97
N TYR A 345 -15.08 46.52 -24.59
CA TYR A 345 -15.46 45.29 -23.91
C TYR A 345 -14.24 44.58 -23.30
N LEU A 346 -13.15 44.42 -24.05
CA LEU A 346 -11.91 43.83 -23.56
C LEU A 346 -11.31 44.64 -22.40
N ALA A 347 -11.22 45.96 -22.54
CA ALA A 347 -10.70 46.85 -21.51
C ALA A 347 -11.53 46.76 -20.23
N GLY A 348 -12.87 46.82 -20.33
CA GLY A 348 -13.77 46.68 -19.20
C GLY A 348 -13.64 45.31 -18.51
N ARG A 349 -13.47 44.25 -19.29
CA ARG A 349 -13.27 42.89 -18.76
C ARG A 349 -11.93 42.73 -18.04
N LEU A 350 -10.84 43.24 -18.61
CA LEU A 350 -9.53 43.24 -17.98
C LEU A 350 -9.56 44.01 -16.65
N HIS A 351 -10.27 45.13 -16.62
CA HIS A 351 -10.44 45.92 -15.40
C HIS A 351 -11.22 45.18 -14.30
N ARG A 352 -12.22 44.36 -14.66
CA ARG A 352 -12.96 43.52 -13.70
C ARG A 352 -12.08 42.40 -13.14
N ARG A 353 -11.32 41.69 -13.98
CA ARG A 353 -10.43 40.59 -13.56
C ARG A 353 -9.33 41.06 -12.59
N GLY A 354 -8.78 42.27 -12.81
CA GLY A 354 -7.76 42.84 -11.92
C GLY A 354 -8.26 43.11 -10.49
N ARG A 355 -9.53 43.48 -10.32
CA ARG A 355 -10.10 43.78 -8.99
C ARG A 355 -10.39 42.53 -8.14
N THR A 356 -10.75 41.42 -8.78
CA THR A 356 -10.96 40.15 -8.07
C THR A 356 -9.65 39.56 -7.57
N ALA A 357 -8.55 39.72 -8.31
CA ALA A 357 -7.24 39.23 -7.88
C ALA A 357 -6.67 39.97 -6.66
N SER A 358 -7.06 41.22 -6.42
CA SER A 358 -6.62 42.00 -5.26
C SER A 358 -7.42 41.74 -3.98
N HIS A 359 -8.51 40.97 -4.05
CA HIS A 359 -9.41 40.77 -2.91
C HIS A 359 -9.45 39.35 -2.36
N ASP A 360 -8.63 38.44 -2.86
CA ASP A 360 -8.29 37.27 -2.04
C ASP A 360 -7.43 37.80 -0.89
N PRO A 361 -7.95 37.84 0.36
CA PRO A 361 -7.05 38.03 1.49
C PRO A 361 -6.05 36.90 1.34
N VAL A 362 -4.79 37.27 1.12
CA VAL A 362 -3.67 36.40 1.38
C VAL A 362 -3.84 36.04 2.85
N ASN A 363 -4.57 34.97 3.12
CA ASN A 363 -4.55 34.23 4.36
C ASN A 363 -3.15 33.61 4.39
N GLY A 364 -2.16 34.48 4.58
CA GLY A 364 -0.92 34.17 5.24
C GLY A 364 -1.30 33.79 6.66
N ALA A 365 -1.89 32.60 6.81
CA ALA A 365 -1.57 31.77 7.94
C ALA A 365 -0.06 31.61 7.85
N ALA A 366 0.66 32.49 8.55
CA ALA A 366 2.07 32.33 8.81
C ALA A 366 2.24 30.87 9.29
N PRO A 367 3.22 30.12 8.76
CA PRO A 367 3.50 28.79 9.28
C PRO A 367 3.84 28.96 10.76
N THR A 368 2.89 28.62 11.62
CA THR A 368 3.13 28.54 13.06
C THR A 368 4.14 27.43 13.23
N ASN A 369 5.38 27.84 13.41
CA ASN A 369 6.54 27.02 13.67
C ASN A 369 6.30 26.32 15.02
N ARG A 370 5.56 25.20 15.03
CA ARG A 370 5.48 24.31 16.18
C ARG A 370 6.71 23.42 16.13
N ALA A 371 7.76 23.89 16.81
CA ALA A 371 8.82 23.03 17.28
C ALA A 371 8.20 21.92 18.15
N SER A 372 8.52 20.67 17.80
CA SER A 372 8.38 19.49 18.66
C SER A 372 9.75 18.88 18.79
#